data_AF-A0A382LCT1-F1
#
_entry.id   AF-A0A382LCT1-F1
#
_cell.length_a   1.000
_cell.length_b   1.000
_cell.length_c   1.000
_cell.angle_alpha   90.00
_cell.angle_beta   90.00
_cell.angle_gamma   90.00
#
_symmetry.space_group_name_H-M   'P 1'
#
loop_
_entity.id
_entity.type
_entity.pdbx_description
1 polymer ?
#
loop_
_entity_poly.entity_id
_entity_poly.type
_entity_poly.pdbx_seq_one_letter_code
_entity_poly.pdbx_strand_id
1 'polypeptide(L)'
;MEFTQQSSNQNTVISIDESTITLSHTQLTIPCFISSKKAEEVSISSLEEISKELLFPLLSQESLDLLIIGTGKHSKFLSPKQQVSLSKLGLGLESMNNVSACSS
;
A
#
# COMPACT_ATOMS: atom_id res chain seq x y z
N MET A 1 29.06 15.41 -10.84
CA MET A 1 28.33 14.87 -9.68
C MET A 1 27.60 13.65 -10.17
N GLU A 2 28.08 12.45 -9.84
CA GLU A 2 27.34 11.21 -10.09
C GLU A 2 26.22 11.10 -9.06
N PHE A 3 24.98 11.27 -9.51
CA PHE A 3 23.81 10.92 -8.72
C PHE A 3 23.72 9.40 -8.72
N THR A 4 24.27 8.76 -7.69
CA THR A 4 23.98 7.36 -7.37
C THR A 4 22.48 7.29 -7.06
N GLN A 5 21.68 6.97 -8.06
CA GLN A 5 20.32 6.49 -7.86
C GLN A 5 20.44 5.23 -7.01
N GLN A 6 20.11 5.36 -5.72
CA GLN A 6 19.99 4.29 -4.75
C GLN A 6 18.77 3.43 -5.14
N SER A 7 18.86 2.71 -6.24
CA SER A 7 17.78 1.85 -6.73
C SER A 7 17.86 0.49 -6.05
N SER A 8 17.59 0.45 -4.74
CA SER A 8 17.46 -0.82 -4.01
C SER A 8 16.02 -1.14 -3.64
N ASN A 9 15.08 -0.21 -3.80
CA ASN A 9 13.65 -0.49 -3.67
C ASN A 9 13.13 -0.97 -5.02
N GLN A 10 13.03 -2.29 -5.20
CA GLN A 10 12.61 -2.88 -6.48
C GLN A 10 11.17 -2.50 -6.85
N ASN A 11 10.36 -2.07 -5.89
CA ASN A 11 8.92 -1.86 -6.04
C ASN A 11 8.53 -0.39 -6.27
N THR A 12 9.34 0.37 -7.01
CA THR A 12 8.96 1.73 -7.41
C THR A 12 7.81 1.70 -8.40
N VAL A 13 6.73 2.42 -8.10
CA VAL A 13 5.58 2.62 -8.98
C VAL A 13 6.00 3.51 -10.16
N ILE A 14 5.85 3.00 -11.37
CA ILE A 14 6.15 3.72 -12.62
C ILE A 14 4.90 4.41 -13.16
N SER A 15 3.79 3.68 -13.19
CA SER A 15 2.51 4.16 -13.72
C SER A 15 1.35 3.53 -12.97
N ILE A 16 0.25 4.28 -12.86
CA ILE A 16 -0.98 3.85 -12.19
C ILE A 16 -2.10 4.00 -13.19
N ASP A 17 -2.83 2.92 -13.40
CA ASP A 17 -4.00 2.85 -14.26
C ASP A 17 -5.26 2.67 -13.40
N GLU A 18 -6.44 2.60 -14.02
CA GLU A 18 -7.71 2.47 -13.28
C GLU A 18 -7.85 1.13 -12.55
N SER A 19 -7.18 0.09 -13.06
CA SER A 19 -7.28 -1.28 -12.51
C SER A 19 -5.93 -1.96 -12.32
N THR A 20 -4.82 -1.33 -12.74
CA THR A 20 -3.48 -1.94 -12.64
C THR A 20 -2.45 -0.92 -12.18
N ILE A 21 -1.44 -1.39 -11.45
CA ILE A 21 -0.29 -0.62 -11.03
C ILE A 21 0.95 -1.24 -11.66
N THR A 22 1.68 -0.43 -12.42
CA THR A 22 2.92 -0.86 -13.08
C THR A 22 4.09 -0.45 -12.20
N LEU A 23 4.79 -1.45 -11.65
CA LEU A 23 6.04 -1.30 -10.93
C LEU A 23 7.23 -1.38 -11.90
N SER A 24 8.41 -1.03 -11.41
CA SER A 24 9.64 -1.03 -12.21
C SER A 24 10.01 -2.40 -12.80
N HIS A 25 9.56 -3.48 -12.17
CA HIS A 25 9.91 -4.86 -12.54
C HIS A 25 8.70 -5.76 -12.82
N THR A 26 7.47 -5.31 -12.56
CA THR A 26 6.25 -6.12 -12.73
C THR A 26 4.99 -5.25 -12.81
N GLN A 27 3.86 -5.85 -13.18
CA GLN A 27 2.53 -5.21 -13.15
C GLN A 27 1.63 -5.99 -12.18
N LEU A 28 0.82 -5.26 -11.40
CA LEU A 28 -0.11 -5.83 -10.42
C LEU A 28 -1.51 -5.33 -10.68
N THR A 29 -2.51 -6.18 -10.44
CA THR A 29 -3.91 -5.80 -10.50
C THR A 29 -4.35 -5.18 -9.18
N ILE A 30 -5.13 -4.11 -9.23
CA ILE A 30 -5.75 -3.50 -8.06
C ILE A 30 -6.92 -4.39 -7.60
N PRO A 31 -7.03 -4.73 -6.30
CA PRO A 31 -6.22 -4.25 -5.18
C PRO A 31 -4.90 -5.01 -5.04
N CYS A 32 -3.83 -4.28 -4.74
CA CYS A 32 -2.52 -4.87 -4.44
C CYS A 32 -1.87 -4.22 -3.23
N PHE A 33 -1.00 -4.96 -2.58
CA PHE A 33 -0.15 -4.51 -1.51
C PHE A 33 1.27 -4.32 -2.06
N ILE A 34 1.83 -3.13 -1.82
CA ILE A 34 3.18 -2.79 -2.28
C ILE A 34 3.95 -2.31 -1.05
N SER A 35 5.03 -3.00 -0.73
CA SER A 35 6.03 -2.56 0.24
C SER A 35 7.39 -2.42 -0.42
N SER A 36 8.39 -1.97 0.33
CA SER A 36 9.77 -1.81 -0.14
C SER A 36 10.37 -3.10 -0.70
N LYS A 37 10.06 -4.25 -0.08
CA LYS A 37 10.64 -5.56 -0.46
C LYS A 37 9.71 -6.50 -1.21
N LYS A 38 8.40 -6.35 -1.07
CA LYS A 38 7.42 -7.26 -1.70
C LYS A 38 6.26 -6.47 -2.27
N ALA A 39 5.76 -6.92 -3.41
CA ALA A 39 4.51 -6.47 -3.96
C ALA A 39 3.66 -7.68 -4.35
N GLU A 40 2.41 -7.71 -3.94
CA GLU A 40 1.51 -8.85 -4.09
C GLU A 40 0.08 -8.39 -4.35
N GLU A 41 -0.61 -9.10 -5.23
CA GLU A 41 -2.03 -8.87 -5.51
C GLU A 41 -2.87 -9.38 -4.35
N VAL A 42 -3.86 -8.60 -3.94
CA VAL A 42 -4.71 -8.93 -2.78
C VAL A 42 -6.16 -8.97 -3.23
N SER A 43 -6.82 -10.09 -2.94
CA SER A 43 -8.23 -10.30 -3.28
C SER A 43 -9.17 -9.60 -2.29
N ILE A 44 -9.11 -8.28 -2.19
CA ILE A 44 -9.98 -7.46 -1.33
C ILE A 44 -11.07 -6.82 -2.17
N SER A 45 -12.34 -7.05 -1.84
CA SER A 45 -13.43 -6.39 -2.57
C SER A 45 -13.81 -5.03 -1.98
N SER A 46 -13.61 -4.85 -0.68
CA SER A 46 -14.03 -3.65 0.07
C SER A 46 -13.04 -3.27 1.16
N LEU A 47 -12.95 -1.97 1.48
CA LEU A 47 -12.12 -1.46 2.59
C LEU A 47 -12.45 -2.09 3.94
N GLU A 48 -13.68 -2.55 4.13
CA GLU A 48 -14.13 -3.19 5.38
C GLU A 48 -13.42 -4.53 5.63
N GLU A 49 -12.94 -5.19 4.58
CA GLU A 49 -12.17 -6.43 4.70
C GLU A 49 -10.71 -6.17 5.13
N ILE A 50 -10.24 -4.91 5.09
CA ILE A 50 -8.91 -4.53 5.60
C ILE A 50 -8.93 -4.64 7.12
N SER A 51 -8.60 -5.82 7.62
CA SER A 51 -8.49 -6.11 9.03
C SER A 51 -7.06 -6.40 9.41
N LYS A 52 -6.77 -6.27 10.72
CA LYS A 52 -5.46 -6.61 11.28
C LYS A 52 -5.01 -8.02 10.89
N GLU A 53 -5.94 -8.97 10.71
CA GLU A 53 -5.63 -10.36 10.35
C GLU A 53 -5.08 -10.50 8.94
N LEU A 54 -5.56 -9.68 8.00
CA LEU A 54 -5.08 -9.64 6.62
C LEU A 54 -3.73 -8.92 6.55
N LEU A 55 -3.56 -7.88 7.35
CA LEU A 55 -2.30 -7.13 7.43
C LEU A 55 -1.25 -7.85 8.26
N PHE A 56 -1.61 -8.69 9.23
CA PHE A 56 -0.67 -9.39 10.12
C PHE A 56 0.39 -10.19 9.36
N PRO A 57 0.07 -11.06 8.37
CA PRO A 57 1.09 -11.77 7.62
C PRO A 57 1.99 -10.83 6.82
N LEU A 58 1.45 -9.72 6.30
CA LEU A 58 2.20 -8.71 5.54
C LEU A 58 3.18 -7.95 6.46
N LEU A 59 2.69 -7.54 7.64
CA LEU A 59 3.44 -6.84 8.69
C LEU A 59 4.42 -7.74 9.44
N SER A 60 4.14 -9.04 9.52
CA SER A 60 5.03 -9.99 10.16
C SER A 60 6.28 -10.27 9.32
N GLN A 61 6.21 -10.06 8.01
CA GLN A 61 7.35 -10.21 7.09
C GLN A 61 8.23 -8.95 7.10
N GLU A 62 7.64 -7.78 7.34
CA GLU A 62 8.33 -6.50 7.38
C GLU A 62 7.68 -5.53 8.36
N SER A 63 8.49 -4.93 9.24
CA SER A 63 8.02 -3.89 10.15
C SER A 63 7.68 -2.62 9.36
N LEU A 64 6.40 -2.33 9.22
CA LEU A 64 5.91 -1.09 8.64
C LEU A 64 5.58 -0.09 9.75
N ASP A 65 6.00 1.15 9.56
CA ASP A 65 5.67 2.27 10.44
C ASP A 65 4.42 3.01 9.94
N LEU A 66 4.20 2.99 8.63
CA LEU A 66 3.13 3.70 7.94
C LEU A 66 2.46 2.81 6.90
N LEU A 67 1.13 2.81 6.88
CA LEU A 67 0.31 2.14 5.89
C LEU A 67 -0.52 3.19 5.14
N ILE A 68 -0.19 3.38 3.86
CA ILE A 68 -0.93 4.27 2.96
C ILE A 68 -1.94 3.43 2.17
N ILE A 69 -3.20 3.84 2.19
CA ILE A 69 -4.32 3.14 1.54
C ILE A 69 -4.85 4.01 0.41
N GLY A 70 -4.52 3.60 -0.82
CA GLY A 70 -5.09 4.14 -2.05
C GLY A 70 -6.48 3.55 -2.30
N THR A 71 -7.51 4.38 -2.25
CA THR A 71 -8.92 3.95 -2.37
C THR A 71 -9.51 4.16 -3.76
N GLY A 72 -8.64 4.25 -4.77
CA GLY A 72 -9.01 4.55 -6.14
C GLY A 72 -9.09 6.05 -6.40
N LYS A 73 -10.18 6.47 -7.05
CA LYS A 73 -10.40 7.85 -7.50
C LYS A 73 -10.81 8.82 -6.37
N HIS A 74 -11.48 8.30 -5.34
CA HIS A 74 -11.96 9.10 -4.21
C HIS A 74 -11.33 8.61 -2.93
N SER A 75 -10.83 9.52 -2.09
CA SER A 75 -10.33 9.15 -0.77
C SER A 75 -11.49 8.64 0.09
N LYS A 76 -11.45 7.35 0.42
CA LYS A 76 -12.29 6.72 1.44
C LYS A 76 -11.40 6.39 2.63
N PHE A 77 -11.90 6.69 3.81
CA PHE A 77 -11.22 6.34 5.06
C PHE A 77 -11.75 5.01 5.57
N LEU A 78 -10.90 4.27 6.29
CA LEU A 78 -11.32 3.09 7.02
C LEU A 78 -12.27 3.47 8.15
N SER A 79 -13.06 2.49 8.59
CA SER A 79 -13.91 2.69 9.76
C SER A 79 -13.05 3.05 10.98
N PRO A 80 -13.55 3.90 11.90
CA PRO A 80 -12.80 4.31 13.09
C PRO A 80 -12.36 3.12 13.96
N LYS A 81 -13.15 2.03 13.97
CA LYS A 81 -12.78 0.77 14.64
C LYS A 81 -11.53 0.13 14.05
N GLN A 82 -11.41 0.11 12.71
CA GLN A 82 -10.24 -0.43 12.01
C GLN A 82 -9.03 0.47 12.25
N GLN A 83 -9.19 1.80 12.12
CA GLN A 83 -8.12 2.76 12.37
C GLN A 83 -7.53 2.60 13.77
N VAL A 84 -8.37 2.57 14.81
CA VAL A 84 -7.91 2.37 16.20
C VAL A 84 -7.21 1.01 16.37
N SER A 85 -7.72 -0.05 15.73
CA SER A 85 -7.10 -1.38 15.83
C SER A 85 -5.72 -1.44 15.19
N LEU A 86 -5.53 -0.72 14.08
CA LEU A 86 -4.27 -0.64 13.34
C LEU A 86 -3.30 0.33 14.00
N SER A 87 -3.75 1.47 14.52
CA SER A 87 -2.91 2.36 15.32
C SER A 87 -2.43 1.71 16.62
N LYS A 88 -3.20 0.77 17.20
CA LYS A 88 -2.74 -0.05 18.34
C LYS A 88 -1.59 -1.00 18.00
N LEU A 89 -1.42 -1.34 16.73
CA LEU A 89 -0.26 -2.10 16.24
C LEU A 89 0.98 -1.20 16.07
N GLY A 90 0.87 0.11 16.33
CA GLY A 90 1.94 1.08 16.09
C GLY A 90 2.03 1.55 14.64
N LEU A 91 1.03 1.25 13.81
CA LEU A 91 0.98 1.66 12.41
C LEU A 91 0.30 3.02 12.25
N GLY A 92 1.01 3.96 11.62
CA GLY A 92 0.41 5.13 11.01
C GLY A 92 -0.51 4.71 9.86
N LEU A 93 -1.67 5.35 9.73
CA LEU A 93 -2.63 5.07 8.67
C LEU A 93 -2.90 6.34 7.90
N GLU A 94 -2.72 6.27 6.59
CA GLU A 94 -3.12 7.34 5.68
C GLU A 94 -4.09 6.78 4.64
N SER A 95 -5.11 7.55 4.31
CA SER A 95 -6.06 7.18 3.26
C SER A 95 -6.15 8.31 2.27
N MET A 96 -5.84 8.00 1.02
CA MET A 96 -5.81 8.97 -0.06
C MET A 96 -6.22 8.31 -1.39
N ASN A 97 -6.24 9.10 -2.46
CA ASN A 97 -6.46 8.55 -3.80
C ASN A 97 -5.20 7.79 -4.27
N ASN A 98 -5.33 6.93 -5.28
CA ASN A 98 -4.22 6.10 -5.76
C ASN A 98 -3.03 6.93 -6.26
N VAL A 99 -3.30 8.07 -6.90
CA VAL A 99 -2.27 8.94 -7.47
C VAL A 99 -1.40 9.54 -6.36
N SER A 100 -2.04 10.07 -5.31
CA SER A 100 -1.36 10.59 -4.13
C SER A 100 -0.62 9.49 -3.37
N ALA A 101 -1.25 8.31 -3.20
CA ALA A 101 -0.66 7.20 -2.46
C ALA A 101 0.65 6.71 -3.08
N CYS A 102 0.71 6.64 -4.42
CA CYS A 102 1.92 6.19 -5.12
C CYS A 102 2.96 7.30 -5.30
N SER A 103 2.58 8.56 -5.09
CA SER A 103 3.50 9.70 -5.16
C SER A 103 4.19 10.00 -3.82
N SER A 104 3.68 9.43 -2.72
CA SER A 104 4.22 9.58 -1.37
C SER A 104 5.31 8.56 -1.07
#